data_AF-A0A2T9JMI2-F1
#
_entry.id   AF-A0A2T9JMI2-F1
#
_cell.length_a   1.000
_cell.length_b   1.000
_cell.length_c   1.000
_cell.angle_alpha   90.00
_cell.angle_beta   90.00
_cell.angle_gamma   90.00
#
_symmetry.space_group_name_H-M   'P 1'
#
loop_
_entity.id
_entity.type
_entity.pdbx_description
1 polymer ?
#
loop_
_entity_poly.entity_id
_entity_poly.type
_entity_poly.pdbx_seq_one_letter_code
_entity_poly.pdbx_strand_id
1 'polypeptide(L)'
;MYGLGFGGNYPNPYAVALHLPQASEAERGADLLWVLSNLSAITIATFFATRLFIGWQLRSHGLVRNALYGWLAEATAAEGAIAYVVTSLELNGAAIGYEGVLEYMTLDSSKRIVSLVLIDCELFTLVAKGGMVHRVRNPRQTPLENIVLAGDAIRNVAFTPIGVKAS
;
A
#
# COMPACT_ATOMS: atom_id res chain seq x y z
N MET A 1 12.84 -58.89 -23.95
CA MET A 1 14.17 -58.31 -23.64
C MET A 1 14.43 -57.25 -24.70
N TYR A 2 14.11 -55.98 -24.43
CA TYR A 2 14.19 -54.89 -25.40
C TYR A 2 15.58 -54.26 -25.34
N GLY A 3 16.38 -54.51 -26.38
CA GLY A 3 17.69 -53.89 -26.59
C GLY A 3 17.55 -52.54 -27.27
N LEU A 4 18.14 -51.52 -26.65
CA LEU A 4 18.34 -50.17 -27.15
C LEU A 4 19.15 -50.18 -28.45
N GLY A 5 18.58 -49.64 -29.53
CA GLY A 5 19.28 -49.33 -30.78
C GLY A 5 19.00 -47.88 -31.18
N PHE A 6 19.81 -46.96 -30.65
CA PHE A 6 19.91 -45.59 -31.14
C PHE A 6 20.64 -45.60 -32.48
N GLY A 7 19.98 -45.17 -33.57
CA GLY A 7 20.64 -45.05 -34.88
C GLY A 7 19.73 -45.03 -36.12
N GLY A 8 18.46 -44.64 -35.98
CA GLY A 8 17.56 -44.52 -37.12
C GLY A 8 17.19 -43.06 -37.36
N ASN A 9 17.75 -42.47 -38.42
CA ASN A 9 17.43 -41.12 -38.86
C ASN A 9 16.05 -41.15 -39.56
N TYR A 10 14.97 -41.27 -38.77
CA TYR A 10 13.61 -41.30 -39.31
C TYR A 10 13.17 -39.86 -39.62
N PRO A 11 12.87 -39.52 -40.88
CA PRO A 11 12.45 -38.17 -41.23
C PRO A 11 11.13 -37.86 -40.52
N ASN A 12 11.07 -36.69 -39.88
CA ASN A 12 9.87 -36.23 -39.19
C ASN A 12 8.68 -36.23 -40.18
N PRO A 13 7.63 -37.04 -39.96
CA PRO A 13 6.53 -37.21 -40.91
C PRO A 13 5.78 -35.90 -41.16
N TYR A 14 5.77 -34.99 -40.19
CA TYR A 14 5.16 -33.67 -40.33
C TYR A 14 5.94 -32.76 -41.28
N ALA A 15 7.26 -32.91 -41.38
CA ALA A 15 8.10 -32.12 -42.28
C ALA A 15 7.94 -32.56 -43.75
N VAL A 16 7.74 -33.86 -43.99
CA VAL A 16 7.48 -34.41 -45.32
C VAL A 16 6.08 -34.05 -45.80
N ALA A 17 5.07 -34.11 -44.92
CA ALA A 17 3.69 -33.76 -45.26
C ALA A 17 3.52 -32.27 -45.61
N LEU A 18 4.32 -31.38 -44.98
CA LEU A 18 4.22 -29.94 -45.15
C LEU A 18 5.25 -29.34 -46.12
N HIS A 19 6.04 -30.17 -46.83
CA HIS A 19 7.12 -29.74 -47.73
C HIS A 19 8.05 -28.67 -47.12
N LEU A 20 8.28 -28.74 -45.81
CA LEU A 20 9.13 -27.78 -45.12
C LEU A 20 10.60 -28.14 -45.37
N PRO A 21 11.47 -27.17 -45.72
CA PRO A 21 12.88 -27.44 -45.94
C PRO A 21 13.49 -28.02 -44.66
N GLN A 22 14.03 -29.24 -44.76
CA GLN A 22 14.69 -29.89 -43.64
C GLN A 22 16.08 -29.26 -43.45
N ALA A 23 16.14 -28.18 -42.69
CA ALA A 23 17.40 -27.64 -42.19
C ALA A 23 18.16 -28.72 -41.42
N SER A 24 19.49 -28.72 -41.53
CA SER A 24 20.35 -29.68 -40.82
C SER A 24 20.13 -29.57 -39.30
N GLU A 25 20.34 -30.65 -38.54
CA GLU A 25 20.08 -30.65 -37.08
C GLU A 25 20.86 -29.56 -36.35
N ALA A 26 22.04 -29.20 -36.86
CA ALA A 26 22.88 -28.11 -36.36
C ALA A 26 22.26 -26.72 -36.59
N GLU A 27 21.67 -26.47 -37.75
CA GLU A 27 20.99 -25.20 -38.07
C GLU A 27 19.73 -25.02 -37.23
N ARG A 28 18.96 -26.10 -37.01
CA ARG A 28 17.78 -26.04 -36.12
C ARG A 28 18.16 -25.71 -34.68
N GLY A 29 19.29 -26.24 -34.18
CA GLY A 29 19.79 -25.93 -32.84
C GLY A 29 20.17 -24.46 -32.68
N ALA A 30 20.82 -23.87 -33.69
CA ALA A 30 21.19 -22.46 -33.69
C ALA A 30 19.96 -21.54 -33.71
N ASP A 31 18.96 -21.84 -34.56
CA ASP A 31 17.72 -21.07 -34.64
C ASP A 31 16.91 -21.15 -33.33
N LEU A 32 16.84 -22.32 -32.70
CA LEU A 32 16.14 -22.50 -31.43
C LEU A 32 16.81 -21.72 -30.29
N LEU A 33 18.15 -21.74 -30.22
CA LEU A 33 18.91 -20.95 -29.25
C LEU A 33 18.72 -19.45 -29.46
N TRP A 34 18.69 -19.01 -30.71
CA TRP A 34 18.43 -17.61 -31.06
C TRP A 34 17.03 -17.16 -30.62
N VAL A 35 16.00 -17.97 -30.89
CA VAL A 35 14.62 -17.69 -30.49
C VAL A 35 14.48 -17.68 -28.96
N LEU A 36 15.03 -18.68 -28.27
CA LEU A 36 14.98 -18.78 -26.80
C LEU A 36 15.73 -17.64 -26.12
N SER A 37 16.86 -17.21 -26.67
CA SER A 37 17.62 -16.07 -26.18
C SER A 37 16.81 -14.78 -26.28
N ASN A 38 16.20 -14.51 -27.43
CA ASN A 38 15.35 -13.33 -27.63
C ASN A 38 14.12 -13.35 -26.71
N LEU A 39 13.47 -14.51 -26.57
CA LEU A 39 12.29 -14.63 -25.71
C LEU A 39 12.65 -14.39 -24.23
N SER A 40 13.80 -14.91 -23.79
CA SER A 40 14.33 -14.69 -22.45
C SER A 40 14.67 -13.20 -22.22
N ALA A 41 15.31 -12.56 -23.18
CA ALA A 41 15.66 -11.15 -23.11
C ALA A 41 14.41 -10.26 -23.00
N ILE A 42 13.37 -10.54 -23.80
CA ILE A 42 12.08 -9.83 -23.75
C ILE A 42 11.40 -10.04 -22.39
N THR A 43 11.43 -11.26 -21.85
CA THR A 43 10.82 -11.57 -20.55
C THR A 43 11.51 -10.80 -19.42
N ILE A 44 12.85 -10.78 -19.43
CA ILE A 44 13.65 -10.04 -18.45
C ILE A 44 13.38 -8.53 -18.59
N ALA A 45 13.42 -8.00 -19.81
CA ALA A 45 13.15 -6.57 -20.06
C ALA A 45 11.74 -6.18 -19.59
N THR A 46 10.73 -7.01 -19.85
CA THR A 46 9.34 -6.78 -19.41
C THR A 46 9.23 -6.82 -17.90
N PHE A 47 9.92 -7.74 -17.22
CA PHE A 47 9.93 -7.81 -15.75
C PHE A 47 10.53 -6.55 -15.12
N PHE A 48 11.68 -6.08 -15.64
CA PHE A 48 12.32 -4.86 -15.14
C PHE A 48 11.51 -3.62 -15.48
N ALA A 49 10.97 -3.51 -16.69
CA ALA A 49 10.08 -2.42 -17.09
C ALA A 49 8.85 -2.37 -16.18
N THR A 50 8.23 -3.51 -15.91
CA THR A 50 7.09 -3.61 -14.99
C THR A 50 7.48 -3.21 -13.58
N ARG A 51 8.61 -3.68 -13.07
CA ARG A 51 9.09 -3.34 -11.71
C ARG A 51 9.44 -1.85 -11.58
N LEU A 52 10.08 -1.27 -12.58
CA LEU A 52 10.41 0.16 -12.62
C LEU A 52 9.14 1.00 -12.76
N PHE A 53 8.22 0.59 -13.63
CA PHE A 53 6.97 1.30 -13.87
C PHE A 53 6.05 1.25 -12.65
N ILE A 54 5.86 0.07 -12.05
CA ILE A 54 5.11 -0.09 -10.80
C ILE A 54 5.80 0.67 -9.67
N GLY A 55 7.13 0.55 -9.50
CA GLY A 55 7.87 1.26 -8.46
C GLY A 55 7.82 2.79 -8.62
N TRP A 56 7.88 3.30 -9.85
CA TRP A 56 7.79 4.71 -10.17
C TRP A 56 6.37 5.24 -10.04
N GLN A 57 5.37 4.49 -10.49
CA GLN A 57 3.95 4.85 -10.44
C GLN A 57 3.33 4.73 -9.04
N LEU A 58 3.75 3.74 -8.23
CA LEU A 58 3.38 3.67 -6.80
C LEU A 58 3.99 4.81 -6.00
N ARG A 59 5.17 5.31 -6.40
CA ARG A 59 5.82 6.45 -5.74
C ARG A 59 5.21 7.78 -6.15
N SER A 60 4.61 7.90 -7.34
CA SER A 60 4.10 9.16 -7.87
C SER A 60 2.58 9.37 -7.78
N HIS A 61 1.74 8.33 -7.63
CA HIS A 61 0.28 8.52 -7.61
C HIS A 61 -0.45 7.73 -6.52
N GLY A 62 -0.89 8.43 -5.47
CA GLY A 62 -1.85 7.93 -4.47
C GLY A 62 -3.18 7.42 -5.06
N LEU A 63 -3.54 7.84 -6.28
CA LEU A 63 -4.76 7.39 -6.98
C LEU A 63 -4.73 5.91 -7.39
N VAL A 64 -3.58 5.40 -7.84
CA VAL A 64 -3.45 3.99 -8.25
C VAL A 64 -3.40 3.09 -7.02
N ARG A 65 -2.80 3.56 -5.92
CA ARG A 65 -2.84 2.90 -4.61
C ARG A 65 -4.27 2.82 -4.06
N ASN A 66 -5.06 3.89 -4.19
CA ASN A 66 -6.48 3.90 -3.81
C ASN A 66 -7.35 2.97 -4.69
N ALA A 67 -7.01 2.80 -5.97
CA ALA A 67 -7.77 1.92 -6.86
C ALA A 67 -7.43 0.43 -6.66
N LEU A 68 -6.15 0.10 -6.47
CA LEU A 68 -5.68 -1.28 -6.30
C LEU A 68 -5.85 -1.79 -4.86
N TYR A 69 -5.76 -0.89 -3.88
CA TYR A 69 -5.82 -1.20 -2.46
C TYR A 69 -6.82 -0.30 -1.74
N GLY A 70 -7.97 0.00 -2.34
CA GLY A 70 -8.95 0.95 -1.76
C GLY A 70 -9.38 0.65 -0.32
N TRP A 71 -9.29 -0.60 0.11
CA TRP A 71 -9.52 -1.02 1.50
C TRP A 71 -8.33 -0.76 2.44
N LEU A 72 -7.10 -0.77 1.92
CA LEU A 72 -5.87 -0.50 2.67
C LEU A 72 -5.48 0.99 2.62
N ALA A 73 -5.88 1.68 1.56
CA ALA A 73 -5.43 3.03 1.27
C ALA A 73 -6.06 4.06 2.22
N GLU A 74 -7.30 3.85 2.68
CA GLU A 74 -7.93 4.69 3.72
C GLU A 74 -7.23 4.56 5.07
N ALA A 75 -6.66 3.40 5.41
CA ALA A 75 -5.88 3.20 6.63
C ALA A 75 -4.52 3.94 6.59
N THR A 76 -3.90 4.05 5.40
CA THR A 76 -2.61 4.75 5.19
C THR A 76 -2.76 6.23 4.80
N ALA A 77 -3.95 6.71 4.44
CA ALA A 77 -4.15 8.08 3.96
C ALA A 77 -4.05 9.14 5.06
N ALA A 78 -4.13 8.73 6.32
CA ALA A 78 -4.08 9.62 7.46
C ALA A 78 -2.73 9.54 8.21
N GLU A 79 -1.81 8.66 7.80
CA GLU A 79 -0.46 8.56 8.35
C GLU A 79 0.28 9.89 8.12
N GLY A 80 0.66 10.56 9.21
CA GLY A 80 1.25 11.90 9.18
C GLY A 80 0.26 13.05 9.10
N ALA A 81 -1.05 12.85 9.28
CA ALA A 81 -2.02 13.93 9.45
C ALA A 81 -2.03 14.43 10.91
N ILE A 82 -2.34 15.72 11.14
CA ILE A 82 -2.63 16.20 12.49
C ILE A 82 -4.05 15.78 12.84
N ALA A 83 -4.19 14.99 13.90
CA ALA A 83 -5.47 14.52 14.38
C ALA A 83 -5.87 15.25 15.66
N TYR A 84 -7.14 15.66 15.70
CA TYR A 84 -7.81 16.27 16.84
C TYR A 84 -8.85 15.28 17.34
N VAL A 85 -8.56 14.61 18.47
CA VAL A 85 -9.43 13.58 19.03
C VAL A 85 -10.11 14.11 20.28
N VAL A 86 -11.43 14.11 20.30
CA VAL A 86 -12.23 14.39 21.50
C VAL A 86 -12.64 13.07 22.11
N THR A 87 -12.31 12.90 23.39
CA THR A 87 -12.59 11.66 24.12
C THR A 87 -13.89 11.75 24.90
N SER A 88 -14.40 10.59 25.32
CA SER A 88 -15.51 10.47 26.27
C SER A 88 -15.10 10.77 27.72
N LEU A 89 -13.80 10.98 27.98
CA LEU A 89 -13.28 11.32 29.29
C LEU A 89 -13.57 12.80 29.61
N GLU A 90 -14.07 13.02 30.82
CA GLU A 90 -14.31 14.34 31.37
C GLU A 90 -13.38 14.60 32.56
N LEU A 91 -12.75 15.77 32.58
CA LEU A 91 -11.97 16.25 33.72
C LEU A 91 -12.61 17.54 34.20
N ASN A 92 -13.12 17.54 35.44
CA ASN A 92 -13.76 18.71 36.06
C ASN A 92 -14.93 19.29 35.23
N GLY A 93 -15.74 18.44 34.59
CA GLY A 93 -16.88 18.85 33.76
C GLY A 93 -16.51 19.44 32.39
N ALA A 94 -15.23 19.35 31.99
CA ALA A 94 -14.76 19.71 30.66
C ALA A 94 -14.40 18.44 29.86
N ALA A 95 -14.79 18.39 28.59
CA ALA A 95 -14.43 17.27 27.72
C ALA A 95 -12.94 17.35 27.37
N ILE A 96 -12.26 16.21 27.44
CA ILE A 96 -10.82 16.12 27.16
C ILE A 96 -10.60 15.77 25.69
N GLY A 97 -9.61 16.40 25.07
CA GLY A 97 -9.12 15.99 23.76
C GLY A 97 -7.60 15.97 23.66
N TYR A 98 -7.13 15.29 22.62
CA TYR A 98 -5.73 15.14 22.29
C TYR A 98 -5.48 15.68 20.88
N GLU A 99 -4.45 16.51 20.73
CA GLU A 99 -3.91 16.92 19.44
C GLU A 99 -2.58 16.21 19.26
N GLY A 100 -2.37 15.55 18.13
CA GLY A 100 -1.11 14.86 17.85
C GLY A 100 -1.00 14.46 16.38
N VAL A 101 0.17 13.94 16.00
CA VAL A 101 0.38 13.38 14.66
C VAL A 101 -0.17 11.97 14.65
N LEU A 102 -0.99 11.64 13.66
CA LEU A 102 -1.51 10.30 13.50
C LEU A 102 -0.42 9.36 12.98
N GLU A 103 -0.12 8.34 13.78
CA GLU A 103 0.84 7.29 13.42
C GLU A 103 0.10 6.09 12.81
N TYR A 104 -0.95 5.59 13.49
CA TYR A 104 -1.74 4.46 13.01
C TYR A 104 -3.24 4.64 13.26
N MET A 105 -4.05 4.17 12.33
CA MET A 105 -5.51 4.09 12.48
C MET A 105 -6.01 2.73 12.00
N THR A 106 -6.79 2.07 12.84
CA THR A 106 -7.42 0.79 12.51
C THR A 106 -8.92 0.99 12.34
N LEU A 107 -9.44 0.53 11.20
CA LEU A 107 -10.85 0.58 10.86
C LEU A 107 -11.44 -0.84 10.84
N ASP A 108 -12.70 -0.95 11.25
CA ASP A 108 -13.54 -2.15 11.05
C ASP A 108 -13.98 -2.24 9.57
N SER A 109 -14.38 -3.43 9.13
CA SER A 109 -15.14 -3.68 7.89
C SER A 109 -16.28 -2.69 7.61
N SER A 110 -16.90 -2.14 8.65
CA SER A 110 -17.94 -1.10 8.55
C SER A 110 -17.39 0.33 8.46
N LYS A 111 -16.08 0.51 8.25
CA LYS A 111 -15.37 1.81 8.23
C LYS A 111 -15.48 2.63 9.53
N ARG A 112 -15.64 1.95 10.67
CA ARG A 112 -15.64 2.60 11.99
C ARG A 112 -14.23 2.58 12.57
N ILE A 113 -13.82 3.64 13.24
CA ILE A 113 -12.54 3.71 13.95
C ILE A 113 -12.58 2.73 15.14
N VAL A 114 -11.73 1.71 15.09
CA VAL A 114 -11.57 0.72 16.17
C VAL A 114 -10.47 1.16 17.12
N SER A 115 -9.37 1.67 16.58
CA SER A 115 -8.27 2.21 17.37
C SER A 115 -7.49 3.27 16.60
N LEU A 116 -6.89 4.18 17.36
CA LEU A 116 -6.12 5.29 16.84
C LEU A 116 -4.88 5.50 17.71
N VAL A 117 -3.71 5.60 17.08
CA VAL A 117 -2.42 5.83 17.72
C VAL A 117 -1.90 7.20 17.29
N LEU A 118 -1.67 8.07 18.27
CA LEU A 118 -1.10 9.39 18.07
C LEU A 118 0.29 9.47 18.69
N ILE A 119 1.19 10.21 18.04
CA ILE A 119 2.51 10.58 18.55
C ILE A 119 2.60 12.09 18.77
N ASP A 120 3.55 12.53 19.60
CA ASP A 120 3.79 13.94 19.94
C ASP A 120 2.52 14.67 20.40
N CYS A 121 1.86 14.09 21.42
CA CYS A 121 0.51 14.50 21.78
C CYS A 121 0.46 15.60 22.83
N GLU A 122 -0.38 16.60 22.56
CA GLU A 122 -0.77 17.66 23.48
C GLU A 122 -2.21 17.46 24.00
N LEU A 123 -2.40 17.66 25.30
CA LEU A 123 -3.71 17.66 25.94
C LEU A 123 -4.41 19.01 25.73
N PHE A 124 -5.67 18.98 25.31
CA PHE A 124 -6.54 20.15 25.36
C PHE A 124 -7.86 19.81 26.07
N THR A 125 -8.50 20.83 26.61
CA THR A 125 -9.82 20.72 27.24
C THR A 125 -10.81 21.61 26.51
N LEU A 126 -12.04 21.13 26.38
CA LEU A 126 -13.14 21.88 25.81
C LEU A 126 -14.04 22.35 26.95
N VAL A 127 -14.07 23.66 27.16
CA VAL A 127 -14.88 24.30 28.21
C VAL A 127 -16.03 25.04 27.55
N ALA A 128 -17.26 24.67 27.90
CA ALA A 128 -18.44 25.42 27.48
C ALA A 128 -18.60 26.66 28.38
N LYS A 129 -18.41 27.86 27.84
CA LYS A 129 -18.60 29.13 28.56
C LYS A 129 -19.53 30.03 27.75
N GLY A 130 -20.67 30.41 28.35
CA GLY A 130 -21.62 31.34 27.71
C GLY A 130 -22.26 30.83 26.41
N GLY A 131 -22.46 29.51 26.27
CA GLY A 131 -23.03 28.91 25.07
C GLY A 131 -22.04 28.67 23.93
N MET A 132 -20.77 29.05 24.09
CA MET A 132 -19.69 28.76 23.14
C MET A 132 -18.69 27.75 23.73
N VAL A 133 -18.20 26.85 22.89
CA VAL A 133 -17.16 25.88 23.26
C VAL A 133 -15.79 26.50 23.01
N HIS A 134 -15.04 26.71 24.08
CA HIS A 134 -13.68 27.23 24.00
C HIS A 134 -12.66 26.10 24.17
N ARG A 135 -11.69 26.05 23.27
CA ARG A 135 -10.52 25.19 23.39
C ARG A 135 -9.51 25.84 24.32
N VAL A 136 -9.20 25.18 25.42
CA VAL A 136 -8.13 25.57 26.35
C VAL A 136 -7.00 24.55 26.23
N ARG A 137 -5.86 24.99 25.72
CA ARG A 137 -4.64 24.16 25.70
C ARG A 137 -4.16 23.96 27.13
N ASN A 138 -3.88 22.72 27.51
CA ASN A 138 -3.30 22.39 28.80
C ASN A 138 -1.93 21.74 28.56
N PRO A 139 -0.91 22.54 28.18
CA PRO A 139 0.40 22.02 27.84
C PRO A 139 0.99 21.31 29.06
N ARG A 140 1.25 20.01 28.91
CA ARG A 140 2.01 19.26 29.90
C ARG A 140 3.48 19.65 29.79
N GLN A 141 4.19 19.63 30.93
CA GLN A 141 5.64 19.86 30.95
C GLN A 141 6.41 18.75 30.21
N THR A 142 5.83 17.56 30.11
CA THR A 142 6.30 16.45 29.27
C THR A 142 5.22 16.09 28.23
N PRO A 143 5.53 16.16 26.92
CA PRO A 143 4.64 15.67 25.88
C PRO A 143 4.36 14.18 26.08
N LEU A 144 3.16 13.74 25.69
CA LEU A 144 2.87 12.30 25.64
C LEU A 144 3.48 11.76 24.34
N GLU A 145 4.52 10.92 24.47
CA GLU A 145 5.24 10.36 23.32
C GLU A 145 4.32 9.54 22.41
N ASN A 146 3.44 8.73 23.01
CA ASN A 146 2.46 7.93 22.29
C ASN A 146 1.17 7.79 23.12
N ILE A 147 0.01 7.93 22.47
CA ILE A 147 -1.28 7.59 23.06
C ILE A 147 -2.07 6.69 22.12
N VAL A 148 -2.58 5.59 22.70
CA VAL A 148 -3.47 4.65 22.04
C VAL A 148 -4.88 4.90 22.54
N LEU A 149 -5.79 5.24 21.63
CA LEU A 149 -7.20 5.46 21.89
C LEU A 149 -8.02 4.36 21.23
N ALA A 150 -8.83 3.67 22.03
CA ALA A 150 -9.82 2.72 21.53
C ALA A 150 -11.07 3.46 21.03
N GLY A 151 -11.78 2.86 20.08
CA GLY A 151 -12.93 3.47 19.40
C GLY A 151 -14.08 3.85 20.33
N ASP A 152 -14.26 3.13 21.45
CA ASP A 152 -15.24 3.41 22.50
C ASP A 152 -14.90 4.67 23.34
N ALA A 153 -13.60 4.98 23.47
CA ALA A 153 -13.12 6.18 24.14
C ALA A 153 -13.20 7.43 23.24
N ILE A 154 -13.44 7.26 21.94
CA ILE A 154 -13.44 8.32 20.94
C ILE A 154 -14.88 8.83 20.72
N ARG A 155 -15.11 10.11 21.04
CA ARG A 155 -16.40 10.77 20.80
C ARG A 155 -16.44 11.47 19.44
N ASN A 156 -15.32 12.07 19.03
CA ASN A 156 -15.18 12.70 17.73
C ASN A 156 -13.72 12.75 17.30
N VAL A 157 -13.46 12.72 15.99
CA VAL A 157 -12.13 12.89 15.41
C VAL A 157 -12.22 13.83 14.22
N ALA A 158 -11.30 14.77 14.15
CA ALA A 158 -11.05 15.59 12.96
C ALA A 158 -9.59 15.44 12.53
N PHE A 159 -9.36 15.46 11.21
CA PHE A 159 -8.03 15.32 10.62
C PHE A 159 -7.68 16.55 9.78
N THR A 160 -6.44 17.01 9.90
CA THR A 160 -5.85 18.03 9.03
C THR A 160 -4.67 17.40 8.30
N PRO A 161 -4.74 17.22 6.97
CA PRO A 161 -3.64 16.62 6.21
C PRO A 161 -2.42 17.56 6.19
N ILE A 162 -1.25 17.05 6.55
CA ILE A 162 0.00 17.80 6.44
C ILE A 162 0.41 17.75 4.96
N GLY A 163 0.22 18.85 4.23
CA GLY A 163 0.68 19.01 2.84
C GLY A 163 -0.38 19.35 1.79
N VAL A 164 -1.66 19.46 2.16
CA VAL A 164 -2.67 20.03 1.25
C VAL A 164 -2.78 21.53 1.56
N LYS A 165 -2.25 22.38 0.67
CA LYS A 165 -2.60 23.80 0.67
C LYS A 165 -4.13 23.88 0.62
N ALA A 166 -4.72 24.44 1.68
CA ALA A 166 -6.12 24.87 1.64
C ALA A 166 -6.27 25.82 0.44
N SER A 167 -7.05 25.37 -0.55
CA SER A 167 -7.56 26.24 -1.61
C SER A 167 -8.69 27.11 -1.08
#